data_AF-A0A7V0NZM8-F1
#
_entry.id   AF-A0A7V0NZM8-F1
#
_cell.length_a   1.000
_cell.length_b   1.000
_cell.length_c   1.000
_cell.angle_alpha   90.00
_cell.angle_beta   90.00
_cell.angle_gamma   90.00
#
_symmetry.space_group_name_H-M   'P 1'
#
loop_
_entity.id
_entity.type
_entity.pdbx_description
1 polymer ?
#
loop_
_entity_poly.entity_id
_entity_poly.type
_entity_poly.pdbx_seq_one_letter_code
_entity_poly.pdbx_strand_id
1 'polypeptide(L)' 'MSDTGKIVIGLIVFLILMTFPIWYNLVNGVTPIQDPEIATRNVPGKDQCVRPAEYMRAKHMNLLNQWRDEVVRQGDRFTE' A
#
# COMPACT_ATOMS: atom_id res chain seq x y z
N MET A 1 -35.65 38.82 -11.96
CA MET A 1 -34.85 37.81 -11.23
C MET A 1 -35.06 36.46 -11.90
N SER A 2 -34.18 36.07 -12.82
CA SER A 2 -34.33 34.88 -13.70
C SER A 2 -33.13 33.93 -13.61
N ASP A 3 -32.19 34.18 -12.72
CA ASP A 3 -30.93 33.45 -12.66
C ASP A 3 -30.97 32.31 -11.63
N THR A 4 -31.92 32.34 -10.70
CA THR A 4 -32.15 31.26 -9.74
C THR A 4 -32.38 29.92 -10.42
N GLY A 5 -33.16 29.87 -11.52
CA GLY A 5 -33.39 28.63 -12.27
C GLY A 5 -32.11 28.09 -12.94
N LYS A 6 -31.29 28.97 -13.50
CA LYS A 6 -30.02 28.58 -14.15
C LYS A 6 -29.01 28.07 -13.12
N ILE A 7 -28.94 28.72 -11.96
CA ILE A 7 -28.05 28.34 -10.86
C ILE A 7 -28.45 26.95 -10.32
N VAL A 8 -29.75 26.71 -10.12
CA VAL A 8 -30.25 25.42 -9.62
C VAL A 8 -29.93 24.29 -10.60
N ILE A 9 -30.12 24.50 -11.90
CA ILE A 9 -29.78 23.49 -12.93
C ILE A 9 -28.27 23.19 -12.89
N GLY A 10 -27.43 24.22 -12.84
CA GLY A 10 -25.97 24.03 -12.75
C GLY A 10 -25.54 23.26 -11.50
N LEU A 11 -26.16 23.54 -10.36
CA LEU A 11 -25.91 22.84 -9.09
C LEU A 11 -26.27 21.35 -9.17
N ILE A 12 -27.41 21.02 -9.78
CA ILE A 12 -27.84 19.62 -9.94
C ILE A 12 -26.84 18.87 -10.82
N VAL A 13 -26.45 19.44 -11.97
CA VAL A 13 -25.47 18.81 -12.87
C VAL A 13 -24.13 18.61 -12.15
N PHE A 14 -23.67 19.61 -11.41
CA PHE A 14 -22.43 19.52 -10.64
C PHE A 14 -22.48 18.39 -9.60
N LEU A 15 -23.56 18.29 -8.81
CA LEU A 15 -23.70 17.26 -7.79
C LEU A 15 -23.76 15.85 -8.40
N ILE A 16 -24.44 15.69 -9.54
CA ILE A 16 -24.48 14.41 -10.26
C ILE A 16 -23.07 14.01 -10.70
N LEU A 17 -22.32 14.91 -11.34
CA LEU A 17 -20.97 14.61 -11.82
C LEU A 17 -19.98 14.35 -10.66
N MET A 18 -20.07 15.14 -9.59
CA MET A 18 -19.21 15.00 -8.42
C MET A 18 -19.46 13.67 -7.70
N THR A 19 -20.71 13.23 -7.61
CA THR A 19 -21.07 11.98 -6.92
C THR A 19 -21.09 10.76 -7.85
N PHE A 20 -21.06 10.96 -9.17
CA PHE A 20 -21.03 9.90 -10.18
C PHE A 20 -20.05 8.75 -9.87
N PRO A 21 -18.77 8.99 -9.52
CA PRO A 21 -17.85 7.88 -9.24
C PRO A 21 -18.31 7.01 -8.06
N ILE A 22 -18.99 7.58 -7.06
CA ILE A 22 -19.50 6.82 -5.91
C ILE A 22 -20.62 5.88 -6.37
N TRP A 23 -21.59 6.39 -7.12
CA TRP A 23 -22.70 5.58 -7.65
C TRP A 23 -22.21 4.54 -8.67
N TYR A 24 -21.26 4.90 -9.52
CA TYR A 24 -20.67 4.00 -10.50
C TYR A 24 -19.93 2.83 -9.84
N ASN A 25 -19.13 3.09 -8.80
CA ASN A 25 -18.45 2.05 -8.03
C ASN A 25 -19.42 1.18 -7.23
N LEU A 26 -20.53 1.76 -6.72
CA LEU A 26 -21.55 1.02 -5.98
C LEU A 26 -22.32 0.04 -6.88
N VAL A 27 -22.71 0.46 -8.08
CA VAL A 27 -23.49 -0.36 -9.02
C VAL A 27 -22.64 -1.43 -9.70
N ASN A 28 -21.41 -1.11 -10.10
CA ASN A 28 -20.55 -2.04 -10.83
C ASN A 28 -19.73 -2.95 -9.91
N GLY A 29 -19.79 -2.71 -8.59
CA GLY A 29 -18.92 -3.35 -7.61
C GLY A 29 -17.50 -2.78 -7.66
N VAL A 30 -16.82 -2.80 -6.52
CA VAL A 30 -15.38 -2.54 -6.46
C VAL A 30 -14.72 -3.82 -6.97
N THR A 31 -13.98 -3.75 -8.08
CA THR A 31 -13.07 -4.85 -8.42
C THR A 31 -12.15 -5.05 -7.23
N PRO A 32 -12.09 -6.26 -6.64
CA PRO A 32 -11.17 -6.49 -5.53
C PRO A 32 -9.79 -6.10 -6.05
N ILE A 33 -9.24 -5.03 -5.48
CA ILE A 33 -7.85 -4.68 -5.67
C ILE A 33 -7.13 -5.94 -5.20
N GLN A 34 -6.55 -6.69 -6.14
CA GLN A 34 -5.76 -7.84 -5.77
C GLN A 34 -4.71 -7.30 -4.81
N ASP A 35 -4.76 -7.76 -3.57
CA ASP A 35 -3.69 -7.46 -2.63
C ASP A 35 -2.39 -7.79 -3.36
N PRO A 36 -1.43 -6.86 -3.39
CA PRO A 36 -0.18 -7.12 -4.08
C PRO A 36 0.34 -8.45 -3.56
N GLU A 37 0.46 -9.42 -4.47
CA GLU A 37 0.97 -10.73 -4.09
C GLU A 37 2.31 -10.49 -3.41
N ILE A 38 2.42 -10.94 -2.17
CA ILE A 38 3.71 -10.92 -1.48
C ILE A 38 4.60 -11.81 -2.34
N ALA A 39 5.48 -11.20 -3.13
CA ALA A 39 6.33 -11.84 -4.14
C ALA A 39 7.24 -12.94 -3.56
N THR A 40 7.18 -13.12 -2.24
CA THR A 40 7.92 -14.10 -1.46
C THR A 40 7.14 -15.37 -1.13
N ARG A 41 5.81 -15.42 -1.34
CA ARG A 41 4.96 -16.56 -0.97
C ARG A 41 5.43 -17.89 -1.59
N ASN A 42 6.04 -17.84 -2.78
CA ASN A 42 6.42 -19.02 -3.55
C ASN A 42 7.94 -19.22 -3.67
N VAL A 43 8.76 -18.50 -2.89
CA VAL A 43 10.22 -18.68 -2.95
C VAL A 43 10.65 -19.72 -1.91
N PRO A 44 11.27 -20.85 -2.33
CA PRO A 44 11.76 -21.86 -1.40
C PRO A 44 12.72 -21.27 -0.37
N GLY A 45 12.55 -21.64 0.91
CA GLY A 45 13.41 -21.17 2.00
C GLY A 45 12.97 -19.86 2.66
N LYS A 46 11.89 -19.21 2.23
CA LYS A 46 11.42 -17.96 2.84
C LYS A 46 10.63 -18.11 4.14
N ASP A 47 10.34 -19.33 4.55
CA ASP A 47 9.84 -19.64 5.89
C ASP A 47 10.96 -19.68 6.94
N GLN A 48 12.22 -19.55 6.53
CA GLN A 48 13.34 -19.55 7.45
C GLN A 48 13.50 -18.17 8.10
N CYS A 49 13.30 -18.13 9.41
CA CYS A 49 13.56 -16.95 10.21
C CYS A 49 15.06 -16.68 10.25
N VAL A 50 15.49 -15.45 9.92
CA VAL A 50 16.90 -15.02 9.93
C VAL A 50 17.58 -15.28 11.29
N ARG A 51 16.83 -15.14 12.40
CA ARG A 51 17.27 -15.46 13.77
C ARG A 51 16.08 -15.93 14.63
N PRO A 52 16.32 -16.59 15.77
CA PRO A 52 15.26 -16.97 16.71
C PRO A 52 14.48 -15.77 17.25
N ALA A 53 13.20 -15.99 17.62
CA ALA A 53 12.32 -14.93 18.11
C ALA A 53 12.85 -14.21 19.36
N GLU A 54 13.49 -14.94 20.28
CA GLU A 54 14.09 -14.38 21.48
C GLU A 54 15.20 -13.37 21.15
N TYR A 55 16.08 -13.72 20.21
CA TYR A 55 17.12 -12.82 19.72
C TYR A 55 16.52 -11.56 19.08
N MET A 56 15.49 -11.73 18.24
CA MET A 56 14.85 -10.61 17.56
C MET A 56 14.22 -9.65 18.57
N ARG A 57 13.55 -10.14 19.61
CA ARG A 57 13.00 -9.27 20.68
C ARG A 57 14.06 -8.40 21.34
N ALA A 58 15.25 -8.94 21.58
CA ALA A 58 16.32 -8.22 22.27
C ALA A 58 17.19 -7.36 21.33
N LYS A 59 17.36 -7.76 20.07
CA LYS A 59 18.42 -7.24 19.19
C LYS A 59 17.96 -6.80 17.80
N HIS A 60 16.66 -6.77 17.51
CA HIS A 60 16.11 -6.41 16.20
C HIS A 60 16.82 -5.20 15.55
N MET A 61 16.85 -4.06 16.24
CA MET A 61 17.43 -2.83 15.69
C MET A 61 18.95 -2.88 15.56
N ASN A 62 19.64 -3.66 16.40
CA ASN A 62 21.10 -3.80 16.30
C ASN A 62 21.46 -4.56 15.03
N LEU A 63 20.74 -5.67 14.75
CA LEU A 63 20.89 -6.45 13.53
C LEU A 63 20.64 -5.57 12.29
N LEU A 64 19.54 -4.80 12.27
CA LEU A 64 19.21 -3.94 11.13
C LEU A 64 20.23 -2.82 10.91
N ASN A 65 20.74 -2.21 11.98
CA ASN A 65 21.75 -1.16 11.86
C ASN A 65 23.07 -1.71 11.33
N GLN A 66 23.50 -2.87 11.84
CA GLN A 66 24.70 -3.55 11.36
C GLN A 66 24.56 -3.86 9.87
N TRP A 67 23.46 -4.50 9.47
CA TRP A 67 23.23 -4.88 8.08
C TRP A 67 23.18 -3.66 7.14
N ARG A 68 22.53 -2.57 7.57
CA ARG A 68 22.55 -1.30 6.81
C ARG A 68 23.97 -0.81 6.60
N ASP A 69 24.79 -0.84 7.64
CA ASP A 69 26.14 -0.29 7.58
C ASP A 69 27.05 -1.18 6.71
N GLU A 70 26.91 -2.50 6.79
CA GLU A 70 27.58 -3.46 5.91
C GLU A 70 27.21 -3.23 4.44
N VAL A 71 25.92 -3.21 4.11
CA VAL A 71 25.46 -3.11 2.71
C VAL A 71 25.68 -1.72 2.11
N VAL A 72 25.32 -0.67 2.86
CA VAL A 72 25.27 0.70 2.32
C VAL A 72 26.63 1.40 2.45
N ARG A 73 27.34 1.20 3.57
CA ARG A 73 28.61 1.92 3.81
C ARG A 73 29.81 1.11 3.38
N GLN A 74 29.83 -0.18 3.70
CA GLN A 74 30.97 -1.04 3.38
C GLN A 74 30.84 -1.67 2.00
N GLY A 75 29.62 -1.71 1.45
CA GLY A 75 29.34 -2.33 0.15
C GLY A 75 29.37 -3.86 0.22
N ASP A 76 29.34 -4.43 1.42
CA ASP A 76 29.31 -5.87 1.61
C ASP A 76 27.89 -6.40 1.34
N ARG A 77 27.78 -7.17 0.27
CA ARG A 77 26.50 -7.72 -0.23
C ARG A 77 26.49 -9.24 -0.23
N PHE A 78 27.51 -9.87 0.35
CA PHE A 78 27.60 -11.33 0.37
C PHE A 78 26.53 -11.88 1.32
N THR A 79 25.55 -12.54 0.73
CA THR A 79 24.49 -13.29 1.39
C THR A 79 25.01 -14.69 1.71
N GLU A 80 25.18 -15.02 2.99
CA GLU A 80 24.94 -16.40 3.47
C GLU A 80 23.46 -16.56 3.81
#